data_AF-A0A9D7T786-F1
#
_entry.id   AF-A0A9D7T786-F1
#
_cell.length_a   1.000
_cell.length_b   1.000
_cell.length_c   1.000
_cell.angle_alpha   90.00
_cell.angle_beta   90.00
_cell.angle_gamma   90.00
#
_symmetry.space_group_name_H-M   'P 1'
#
loop_
_entity.id
_entity.type
_entity.pdbx_description
1 polymer ?
#
loop_
_entity_poly.entity_id
_entity_poly.type
_entity_poly.pdbx_seq_one_letter_code
_entity_poly.pdbx_strand_id
1 'polypeptide(L)'
;MEKLTSINGTPTGLVRYVYDGWRVVEELDESYATTRSYTLGTDLSGSLEGAGGIGGLLAITTGGATPSSRTTANYFHDGNGNVTDLALDDGSAAAHYVYSPFGERLAATGTWADVNAYQFSSKPRETINGFYYYGLSRNDAIEHRN
;
A
#
# COMPACT_ATOMS: atom_id res chain seq x y z
N MET A 1 -9.23 9.58 5.36
CA MET A 1 -8.13 10.38 5.99
C MET A 1 -7.33 11.06 4.90
N GLU A 2 -6.55 12.09 5.20
CA GLU A 2 -5.73 12.80 4.20
C GLU A 2 -4.24 12.74 4.58
N LYS A 3 -3.37 12.68 3.57
CA LYS A 3 -1.92 12.81 3.73
C LYS A 3 -1.40 13.91 2.82
N LEU A 4 -0.78 14.89 3.44
CA LEU A 4 -0.14 16.02 2.78
C LEU A 4 1.34 15.69 2.52
N THR A 5 1.82 15.94 1.31
CA THR A 5 3.27 16.03 1.03
C THR A 5 3.67 17.49 0.96
N SER A 6 4.83 17.85 1.49
CA SER A 6 5.32 19.23 1.47
C SER A 6 6.83 19.31 1.25
N ILE A 7 7.28 20.43 0.67
CA ILE A 7 8.68 20.82 0.58
C ILE A 7 8.82 22.16 1.31
N ASN A 8 9.69 22.21 2.32
CA ASN A 8 9.91 23.40 3.16
C ASN A 8 8.61 23.98 3.75
N GLY A 9 7.65 23.12 4.12
CA GLY A 9 6.36 23.53 4.68
C GLY A 9 5.31 23.96 3.65
N THR A 10 5.67 24.04 2.36
CA THR A 10 4.69 24.29 1.29
C THR A 10 4.10 22.97 0.81
N PRO A 11 2.76 22.79 0.84
CA PRO A 11 2.10 21.63 0.25
C PRO A 11 2.49 21.45 -1.22
N THR A 12 2.92 20.24 -1.57
CA THR A 12 3.25 19.84 -2.95
C THR A 12 2.35 18.75 -3.48
N GLY A 13 1.46 18.20 -2.64
CA GLY A 13 0.47 17.22 -3.04
C GLY A 13 -0.43 16.80 -1.87
N LEU A 14 -1.60 16.28 -2.21
CA LEU A 14 -2.59 15.75 -1.27
C LEU A 14 -3.09 14.41 -1.77
N VAL A 15 -3.02 13.39 -0.90
CA VAL A 15 -3.67 12.09 -1.14
C VAL A 15 -4.77 11.91 -0.12
N ARG A 16 -5.95 11.53 -0.59
CA ARG A 16 -7.09 11.15 0.27
C ARG A 16 -7.26 9.65 0.26
N TYR A 17 -7.45 9.07 1.43
CA TYR A 17 -7.65 7.64 1.62
C TYR A 17 -9.12 7.38 1.96
N VAL A 18 -9.75 6.51 1.16
CA VAL A 18 -11.06 5.93 1.41
C VAL A 18 -10.85 4.61 2.13
N TYR A 19 -11.60 4.40 3.22
CA TYR A 19 -11.46 3.22 4.07
C TYR A 19 -12.73 2.39 4.09
N ASP A 20 -12.57 1.07 4.14
CA ASP A 20 -13.58 0.11 4.57
C ASP A 20 -13.07 -0.55 5.86
N GLY A 21 -13.67 -0.19 6.99
CA GLY A 21 -13.13 -0.51 8.31
C GLY A 21 -11.74 0.12 8.50
N TRP A 22 -10.73 -0.71 8.79
CA TRP A 22 -9.33 -0.26 8.96
C TRP A 22 -8.49 -0.34 7.69
N ARG A 23 -9.08 -0.79 6.57
CA ARG A 23 -8.37 -1.06 5.32
C ARG A 23 -8.59 0.09 4.34
N VAL A 24 -7.51 0.51 3.68
CA VAL A 24 -7.59 1.47 2.56
C VAL A 24 -8.11 0.72 1.34
N VAL A 25 -9.21 1.20 0.76
CA VAL A 25 -9.78 0.64 -0.47
C VAL A 25 -9.46 1.51 -1.68
N GLU A 26 -9.27 2.81 -1.49
CA GLU A 26 -8.93 3.73 -2.59
C GLU A 26 -8.04 4.89 -2.12
N GLU A 27 -7.25 5.41 -3.05
CA GLU A 27 -6.52 6.67 -2.96
C GLU A 27 -7.03 7.65 -4.01
N LEU A 28 -7.39 8.85 -3.57
CA LEU A 28 -7.89 9.92 -4.41
C LEU A 28 -6.89 11.09 -4.44
N ASP A 29 -6.88 11.84 -5.54
CA ASP A 29 -6.15 13.09 -5.65
C ASP A 29 -6.88 14.27 -4.98
N GLU A 30 -6.33 15.47 -5.14
CA GLU A 30 -6.89 16.71 -4.63
C GLU A 30 -8.27 17.06 -5.22
N SER A 31 -8.60 16.52 -6.39
CA SER A 31 -9.89 16.70 -7.08
C SER A 31 -10.88 15.56 -6.81
N TYR A 32 -10.58 14.67 -5.86
CA TYR A 32 -11.37 13.47 -5.54
C TYR A 32 -11.44 12.44 -6.69
N ALA A 33 -10.53 12.51 -7.66
CA ALA A 33 -10.44 11.48 -8.68
C ALA A 33 -9.63 10.28 -8.15
N THR A 34 -10.10 9.06 -8.41
CA THR A 34 -9.40 7.83 -8.01
C THR A 34 -8.08 7.71 -8.74
N THR A 35 -7.00 7.64 -7.96
CA THR A 35 -5.63 7.41 -8.46
C THR A 35 -5.20 5.96 -8.29
N ARG A 36 -5.68 5.30 -7.23
CA ARG A 36 -5.44 3.89 -6.94
C ARG A 36 -6.69 3.28 -6.30
N SER A 37 -6.98 2.03 -6.65
CA SER A 37 -7.99 1.21 -5.99
C SER A 37 -7.39 -0.15 -5.64
N TYR A 38 -7.80 -0.70 -4.50
CA TYR A 38 -7.28 -1.95 -3.95
C TYR A 38 -8.39 -3.00 -3.92
N THR A 39 -8.13 -4.16 -4.52
CA THR A 39 -8.96 -5.33 -4.37
C THR A 39 -8.47 -6.11 -3.15
N LEU A 40 -9.36 -6.32 -2.18
CA LEU A 40 -9.04 -6.95 -0.90
C LEU A 40 -9.83 -8.26 -0.75
N GLY A 41 -9.17 -9.28 -0.23
CA GLY A 41 -9.73 -10.57 0.15
C GLY A 41 -9.66 -10.80 1.65
N THR A 42 -9.91 -12.05 2.06
CA THR A 42 -9.70 -12.48 3.45
C THR A 42 -8.22 -12.49 3.78
N ASP A 43 -7.89 -12.01 4.97
CA ASP A 43 -6.55 -12.10 5.52
C ASP A 43 -6.26 -13.51 6.08
N LEU A 44 -5.05 -13.72 6.61
CA LEU A 44 -4.62 -15.02 7.15
C LEU A 44 -5.51 -15.58 8.27
N SER A 45 -6.38 -14.77 8.89
CA SER A 45 -7.38 -15.25 9.86
C SER A 45 -8.58 -15.96 9.21
N GLY A 46 -8.73 -15.88 7.88
CA GLY A 46 -9.91 -16.33 7.16
C GLY A 46 -11.09 -15.35 7.20
N SER A 47 -10.88 -14.15 7.75
CA SER A 47 -11.84 -13.04 7.76
C SER A 47 -11.24 -11.81 7.08
N LEU A 48 -12.02 -10.74 6.89
CA LEU A 48 -11.50 -9.52 6.24
C LEU A 48 -10.53 -8.72 7.12
N GLU A 49 -10.59 -8.83 8.45
CA GLU A 49 -9.81 -7.99 9.37
C GLU A 49 -9.24 -8.71 10.60
N GLY A 50 -9.43 -10.02 10.77
CA GLY A 50 -8.99 -10.73 11.98
C GLY A 50 -7.47 -10.76 12.19
N ALA A 51 -6.69 -10.63 11.12
CA ALA A 51 -5.24 -10.41 11.15
C ALA A 51 -4.87 -8.99 10.67
N GLY A 52 -5.83 -8.07 10.63
CA GLY A 52 -5.64 -6.70 10.16
C GLY A 52 -5.33 -6.58 8.67
N GLY A 53 -5.79 -7.51 7.83
CA GLY A 53 -5.58 -7.47 6.37
C GLY A 53 -4.29 -8.15 5.88
N ILE A 54 -3.49 -8.76 6.77
CA ILE A 54 -2.24 -9.44 6.39
C ILE A 54 -2.53 -10.61 5.44
N GLY A 55 -1.91 -10.60 4.26
CA GLY A 55 -2.14 -11.60 3.21
C GLY A 55 -3.46 -11.43 2.45
N GLY A 56 -4.21 -10.36 2.73
CA GLY A 56 -5.52 -10.09 2.13
C GLY A 56 -5.49 -9.11 0.96
N LEU A 57 -4.34 -8.59 0.53
CA LEU A 57 -4.27 -7.78 -0.69
C LEU A 57 -4.37 -8.69 -1.92
N LEU A 58 -5.21 -8.38 -2.89
CA LEU A 58 -5.35 -9.21 -4.10
C LEU A 58 -4.83 -8.47 -5.34
N ALA A 59 -5.22 -7.22 -5.53
CA ALA A 59 -4.77 -6.41 -6.65
C ALA A 59 -4.72 -4.92 -6.32
N ILE A 60 -3.91 -4.19 -7.05
CA ILE A 60 -3.92 -2.73 -7.13
C ILE A 60 -4.20 -2.33 -8.57
N THR A 61 -5.13 -1.41 -8.76
CA THR A 61 -5.38 -0.79 -10.06
C THR A 61 -5.04 0.68 -9.99
N THR A 62 -4.17 1.15 -10.89
CA THR A 62 -3.76 2.54 -11.02
C THR A 62 -4.10 3.09 -12.41
N GLY A 63 -4.11 4.40 -12.58
CA GLY A 63 -4.37 5.02 -13.89
C GLY A 63 -5.84 5.34 -14.16
N GLY A 64 -6.09 5.89 -15.36
CA GLY A 64 -7.13 6.89 -15.64
C GLY A 64 -8.61 6.50 -15.51
N ALA A 65 -9.47 7.45 -15.87
CA ALA A 65 -10.93 7.37 -15.70
C ALA A 65 -11.60 6.24 -16.51
N THR A 66 -10.92 5.72 -17.54
CA THR A 66 -11.46 4.67 -18.43
C THR A 66 -10.79 3.32 -18.18
N PRO A 67 -11.48 2.19 -18.42
CA PRO A 67 -10.89 0.86 -18.26
C PRO A 67 -9.59 0.65 -19.05
N SER A 68 -9.50 1.19 -20.27
CA SER A 68 -8.31 1.08 -21.14
C SER A 68 -7.11 1.91 -20.70
N SER A 69 -7.30 2.85 -19.77
CA SER A 69 -6.23 3.68 -19.21
C SER A 69 -5.75 3.21 -17.84
N ARG A 70 -6.28 2.07 -17.37
CA ARG A 70 -5.94 1.47 -16.09
C ARG A 70 -4.88 0.39 -16.25
N THR A 71 -4.02 0.29 -15.26
CA THR A 71 -3.04 -0.77 -15.12
C THR A 71 -3.29 -1.49 -13.81
N THR A 72 -3.55 -2.79 -13.88
CA THR A 72 -3.76 -3.64 -12.72
C THR A 72 -2.52 -4.51 -12.49
N ALA A 73 -2.14 -4.62 -11.22
CA ALA A 73 -1.10 -5.53 -10.75
C ALA A 73 -1.66 -6.39 -9.62
N ASN A 74 -1.44 -7.70 -9.70
CA ASN A 74 -1.91 -8.71 -8.76
C ASN A 74 -0.82 -9.00 -7.73
N TYR A 75 -1.20 -9.07 -6.46
CA TYR A 75 -0.28 -9.33 -5.34
C TYR A 75 -0.10 -10.83 -5.10
N PHE A 76 1.14 -11.24 -4.85
CA PHE A 76 1.50 -12.60 -4.42
C PHE A 76 2.17 -12.54 -3.06
N HIS A 77 1.87 -13.54 -2.22
CA HIS A 77 2.28 -13.56 -0.82
C HIS A 77 3.02 -14.85 -0.48
N ASP A 78 3.95 -14.75 0.47
CA ASP A 78 4.47 -15.91 1.17
C ASP A 78 3.45 -16.44 2.21
N GLY A 79 3.78 -17.55 2.86
CA GLY A 79 2.93 -18.16 3.89
C GLY A 79 2.71 -17.30 5.14
N ASN A 80 3.45 -16.19 5.29
CA ASN A 80 3.32 -15.24 6.39
C ASN A 80 2.57 -13.96 5.95
N GLY A 81 2.05 -13.91 4.72
CA GLY A 81 1.28 -12.78 4.21
C GLY A 81 2.12 -11.57 3.82
N ASN A 82 3.43 -11.75 3.63
CA ASN A 82 4.30 -10.73 3.06
C ASN A 82 4.14 -10.71 1.55
N VAL A 83 4.00 -9.52 0.95
CA VAL A 83 3.97 -9.38 -0.51
C VAL A 83 5.36 -9.68 -1.07
N THR A 84 5.53 -10.77 -1.80
CA THR A 84 6.82 -11.11 -2.45
C THR A 84 6.88 -10.63 -3.88
N ASP A 85 5.75 -10.59 -4.58
CA ASP A 85 5.70 -10.27 -6.00
C ASP A 85 4.44 -9.50 -6.37
N LEU A 86 4.55 -8.68 -7.41
CA LEU A 86 3.43 -8.14 -8.15
C LEU A 86 3.58 -8.54 -9.61
N ALA A 87 2.49 -9.00 -10.24
CA ALA A 87 2.45 -9.25 -11.69
C ALA A 87 1.34 -8.46 -12.35
N LEU A 88 1.62 -7.88 -13.52
CA LEU A 88 0.60 -7.24 -14.35
C LEU A 88 -0.36 -8.28 -14.95
N ASP A 89 -1.46 -7.83 -15.54
CA ASP A 89 -2.47 -8.72 -16.14
C ASP A 89 -1.93 -9.59 -17.29
N ASP A 90 -0.84 -9.16 -17.94
CA ASP A 90 -0.14 -9.94 -18.97
C ASP A 90 0.83 -10.99 -18.38
N GLY A 91 0.91 -11.09 -17.05
CA GLY A 91 1.80 -11.98 -16.32
C GLY A 91 3.23 -11.46 -16.17
N SER A 92 3.55 -10.27 -16.68
CA SER A 92 4.87 -9.68 -16.50
C SER A 92 5.11 -9.26 -15.05
N ALA A 93 6.34 -9.44 -14.57
CA ALA A 93 6.71 -9.06 -13.21
C ALA A 93 6.76 -7.53 -13.08
N ALA A 94 5.89 -6.97 -12.23
CA ALA A 94 5.84 -5.55 -11.91
C ALA A 94 6.77 -5.21 -10.73
N ALA A 95 6.83 -6.09 -9.73
CA ALA A 95 7.74 -5.98 -8.60
C ALA A 95 8.11 -7.36 -8.03
N HIS A 96 9.29 -7.47 -7.45
CA HIS A 96 9.74 -8.61 -6.64
C HIS A 96 10.48 -8.09 -5.41
N TYR A 97 10.29 -8.73 -4.27
CA TYR A 97 10.86 -8.35 -2.98
C TYR A 97 11.46 -9.54 -2.24
N VAL A 98 12.61 -9.30 -1.63
CA VAL A 98 13.23 -10.23 -0.67
C VAL A 98 13.33 -9.53 0.67
N TYR A 99 12.87 -10.19 1.73
CA TYR A 99 12.88 -9.63 3.09
C TYR A 99 13.79 -10.41 4.03
N SER A 100 14.32 -9.72 5.03
CA SER A 100 14.81 -10.35 6.25
C SER A 100 13.61 -10.84 7.09
N PRO A 101 13.84 -11.71 8.11
CA PRO A 101 12.77 -12.16 9.00
C PRO A 101 12.02 -11.05 9.74
N PHE A 102 12.64 -9.86 9.87
CA PHE A 102 12.05 -8.70 10.56
C PHE A 102 11.51 -7.63 9.59
N GLY A 103 11.39 -7.96 8.30
CA GLY A 103 10.75 -7.10 7.30
C GLY A 103 11.67 -6.09 6.63
N GLU A 104 12.97 -6.12 6.91
CA GLU A 104 13.94 -5.33 6.14
C GLU A 104 13.94 -5.80 4.68
N ARG A 105 13.81 -4.86 3.74
CA ARG A 105 13.82 -5.17 2.30
C ARG A 105 15.27 -5.33 1.82
N LEU A 106 15.72 -6.58 1.70
CA LEU A 106 17.08 -6.96 1.28
C LEU A 106 17.29 -6.78 -0.23
N ALA A 107 16.25 -7.03 -1.02
CA ALA A 107 16.26 -6.78 -2.46
C ALA A 107 14.87 -6.33 -2.94
N ALA A 108 14.87 -5.52 -3.99
CA ALA A 108 13.67 -5.08 -4.68
C ALA A 108 13.97 -4.87 -6.16
N THR A 109 13.16 -5.44 -7.05
CA THR A 109 13.31 -5.27 -8.51
C THR A 109 11.96 -5.06 -9.18
N GLY A 110 11.95 -4.46 -10.37
CA GLY A 110 10.73 -4.16 -11.13
C GLY A 110 10.32 -2.69 -11.04
N THR A 111 9.59 -2.22 -12.05
CA THR A 111 9.22 -0.80 -12.17
C THR A 111 8.24 -0.34 -11.10
N TRP A 112 7.53 -1.27 -10.45
CA TRP A 112 6.59 -0.98 -9.39
C TRP A 112 7.18 -1.13 -7.98
N ALA A 113 8.43 -1.57 -7.86
CA ALA A 113 9.04 -1.95 -6.60
C ALA A 113 9.03 -0.83 -5.55
N ASP A 114 9.31 0.40 -5.97
CA ASP A 114 9.39 1.57 -5.06
C ASP A 114 8.10 2.39 -4.97
N VAL A 115 7.21 2.25 -5.96
CA VAL A 115 5.94 3.00 -5.99
C VAL A 115 4.79 2.26 -5.33
N ASN A 116 4.92 0.93 -5.15
CA ASN A 116 3.99 0.13 -4.39
C ASN A 116 4.19 0.39 -2.89
N ALA A 117 3.16 0.92 -2.24
CA ALA A 117 3.18 1.21 -0.83
C ALA A 117 3.12 -0.06 0.02
N TYR A 118 2.40 -1.11 -0.41
CA TYR A 118 2.08 -2.27 0.42
C TYR A 118 3.04 -3.43 0.18
N GLN A 119 3.80 -3.81 1.20
CA GLN A 119 4.94 -4.71 1.06
C GLN A 119 4.93 -5.79 2.16
N PHE A 120 5.90 -5.79 3.08
CA PHE A 120 5.96 -6.74 4.21
C PHE A 120 4.66 -6.73 5.04
N SER A 121 4.19 -7.92 5.41
CA SER A 121 2.90 -8.15 6.08
C SER A 121 1.70 -7.46 5.42
N SER A 122 1.75 -7.20 4.11
CA SER A 122 0.68 -6.45 3.40
C SER A 122 0.41 -5.07 4.01
N LYS A 123 1.43 -4.43 4.60
CA LYS A 123 1.32 -3.11 5.25
C LYS A 123 1.99 -2.01 4.44
N PRO A 124 1.50 -0.77 4.54
CA PRO A 124 2.13 0.35 3.86
C PRO A 124 3.50 0.64 4.47
N ARG A 125 4.52 0.70 3.61
CA ARG A 125 5.89 1.05 3.92
C ARG A 125 6.09 2.56 3.84
N GLU A 126 6.69 3.15 4.86
CA GLU A 126 7.13 4.54 4.86
C GLU A 126 8.34 4.73 3.96
N THR A 127 8.29 5.71 3.06
CA THR A 127 9.34 5.96 2.07
C THR A 127 10.64 6.50 2.67
N ILE A 128 10.57 7.23 3.79
CA ILE A 128 11.72 7.92 4.40
C ILE A 128 12.57 6.95 5.23
N ASN A 129 11.95 6.17 6.12
CA ASN A 129 12.67 5.32 7.07
C ASN A 129 12.55 3.82 6.75
N GLY A 130 11.66 3.44 5.83
CA GLY A 130 11.44 2.05 5.45
C GLY A 130 10.64 1.21 6.45
N PHE A 131 10.08 1.82 7.49
CA PHE A 131 9.21 1.17 8.47
C PHE A 131 7.82 0.86 7.90
N TYR A 132 7.14 -0.12 8.49
CA TYR A 132 5.80 -0.55 8.10
C TYR A 132 4.76 -0.07 9.10
N TYR A 133 3.63 0.42 8.60
CA TYR A 133 2.55 0.92 9.45
C TYR A 133 1.48 -0.14 9.72
N TYR A 134 1.32 -0.52 10.99
CA TYR A 134 0.41 -1.59 11.44
C TYR A 134 -0.91 -1.09 12.05
N GLY A 135 -1.16 0.22 12.07
CA GLY A 135 -2.43 0.78 12.56
C GLY A 135 -2.55 0.94 14.08
N LEU A 136 -1.52 0.59 14.86
CA LEU A 136 -1.43 0.95 16.28
C LEU A 136 -0.47 2.14 16.44
N SER A 137 -1.10 3.30 16.60
CA SER A 137 -0.62 4.67 16.85
C SER A 137 0.44 5.29 15.91
N ARG A 138 -0.01 6.27 15.11
CA ARG A 138 0.72 7.55 14.92
C ARG A 138 0.00 8.66 15.71
N ASN A 139 -0.61 8.31 16.84
CA ASN A 139 -1.22 9.29 17.73
C ASN A 139 -0.38 9.52 19.01
N ASP A 140 0.78 8.87 19.12
CA ASP A 140 1.78 9.18 20.16
C ASP A 140 2.98 9.98 19.61
N ALA A 141 2.94 10.40 18.33
CA ALA A 141 4.05 11.10 17.65
C ALA A 141 3.65 12.46 17.04
N ILE A 142 2.57 13.09 17.53
CA ILE A 142 2.26 14.49 17.24
C ILE A 142 2.18 15.24 18.58
N GLU A 143 3.00 16.27 18.67
CA GLU A 143 3.40 16.99 19.88
C GLU A 143 2.22 17.52 20.72
N HIS A 144 2.28 17.23 22.02
CA HIS A 144 1.84 18.20 23.03
C HIS A 144 2.76 19.44 22.93
N ARG A 145 2.30 20.45 22.19
CA ARG A 145 2.61 21.86 22.47
C ARG A 145 1.34 22.69 22.30
N ASN A 146 0.65 22.88 23.42
CA ASN A 146 0.39 24.18 24.05
C ASN A 146 -0.07 23.92 25.48
#